data_AF-A0A1C3F854-F1
#
_entry.id   AF-A0A1C3F854-F1
#
_cell.length_a   1.000
_cell.length_b   1.000
_cell.length_c   1.000
_cell.angle_alpha   90.00
_cell.angle_beta   90.00
_cell.angle_gamma   90.00
#
_symmetry.space_group_name_H-M   'P 1'
#
loop_
_entity.id
_entity.type
_entity.pdbx_description
1 polymer ?
#
loop_
_entity_poly.entity_id
_entity_poly.type
_entity_poly.pdbx_seq_one_letter_code
_entity_poly.pdbx_strand_id
1 'polypeptide(L)' 'MSRRDLSDFEIGYEYVRKRYSILAKRSRQDLWALGIAYLQTRGSNAELSRGMGFYFLELGIKTRLSAIIPDN' A
#
# COMPACT_ATOMS: atom_id res chain seq x y z
N MET A 1 25.90 8.28 -4.80
CA MET A 1 24.67 7.47 -4.89
C MET A 1 23.78 8.10 -5.94
N SER A 2 23.56 7.43 -7.08
CA SER A 2 22.62 7.90 -8.10
C SER A 2 21.22 7.95 -7.48
N ARG A 3 20.61 9.14 -7.40
CA ARG A 3 19.16 9.28 -7.15
C ARG A 3 18.49 8.58 -8.32
N ARG A 4 17.95 7.38 -8.10
CA ARG A 4 16.97 6.82 -9.03
C ARG A 4 15.80 7.80 -9.04
N ASP A 5 15.50 8.36 -10.19
CA ASP A 5 14.28 9.12 -10.40
C ASP A 5 13.12 8.12 -10.28
N LEU A 6 12.56 8.04 -9.07
CA LEU A 6 11.40 7.21 -8.78
C LEU A 6 10.20 7.86 -9.45
N SER A 7 9.38 7.05 -10.12
CA SER A 7 8.06 7.48 -10.58
C SER A 7 7.18 7.91 -9.41
N ASP A 8 6.18 8.73 -9.67
CA ASP A 8 5.20 9.15 -8.66
C ASP A 8 4.56 7.95 -7.95
N PHE A 9 4.28 6.89 -8.70
CA PHE A 9 3.80 5.62 -8.17
C PHE A 9 4.78 5.02 -7.14
N GLU A 10 6.05 4.87 -7.52
CA GLU A 10 7.07 4.29 -6.63
C GLU A 10 7.28 5.16 -5.38
N ILE A 11 7.23 6.49 -5.52
CA ILE A 11 7.27 7.43 -4.40
C ILE A 11 6.11 7.15 -3.44
N GLY A 12 4.88 7.03 -3.95
CA GLY A 12 3.70 6.74 -3.14
C GLY A 12 3.78 5.38 -2.44
N TYR A 13 4.19 4.34 -3.17
CA TYR A 13 4.35 2.99 -2.64
C TYR A 13 5.39 2.95 -1.51
N GLU A 14 6.60 3.48 -1.76
CA GLU A 14 7.69 3.47 -0.79
C GLU A 14 7.40 4.36 0.42
N TYR A 15 6.70 5.48 0.23
CA TYR A 15 6.27 6.33 1.33
C TYR A 15 5.40 5.55 2.32
N VAL A 16 4.36 4.86 1.82
CA VAL A 16 3.45 4.11 2.68
C VAL A 16 4.16 2.90 3.29
N ARG A 17 4.96 2.19 2.50
CA ARG A 17 5.74 1.06 2.97
C ARG A 17 6.64 1.40 4.14
N LYS A 18 7.35 2.54 4.08
CA LYS A 18 8.27 2.96 5.14
C LYS A 18 7.54 3.47 6.38
N ARG A 19 6.43 4.20 6.18
CA ARG A 19 5.75 4.92 7.26
C ARG A 19 4.65 4.12 7.95
N TYR A 20 4.03 3.19 7.24
CA TYR A 20 2.83 2.50 7.66
C TYR A 20 2.94 0.97 7.61
N SER A 21 4.15 0.42 7.54
CA SER A 21 4.38 -1.03 7.71
C SER A 21 3.76 -1.59 9.00
N ILE A 22 3.65 -0.77 10.05
CA ILE A 22 3.03 -1.14 11.33
C ILE A 22 1.50 -1.31 11.24
N LEU A 23 0.85 -0.76 10.20
CA LEU A 23 -0.59 -0.90 9.99
C LEU A 23 -0.98 -2.31 9.55
N ALA A 24 -0.03 -3.21 9.30
CA ALA A 24 -0.28 -4.64 9.08
C ALA A 24 -1.07 -5.29 10.24
N LYS A 25 -1.02 -4.69 11.44
CA LYS A 25 -1.76 -5.13 12.64
C LYS A 25 -3.19 -4.59 12.73
N ARG A 26 -3.61 -3.67 11.84
CA ARG A 26 -4.99 -3.17 11.79
C ARG A 26 -5.93 -4.15 11.10
N SER A 27 -7.24 -3.93 11.27
CA SER A 27 -8.27 -4.73 10.63
C SER A 27 -8.06 -4.79 9.11
N ARG A 28 -8.15 -5.99 8.54
CA ARG A 28 -8.06 -6.21 7.08
C ARG A 28 -9.05 -5.35 6.30
N GLN A 29 -10.25 -5.15 6.83
CA GLN A 29 -11.29 -4.34 6.20
C GLN A 29 -10.84 -2.89 6.05
N ASP A 30 -10.14 -2.35 7.04
CA ASP A 30 -9.62 -0.98 7.00
C ASP A 30 -8.52 -0.82 5.94
N LEU A 31 -7.62 -1.82 5.82
CA LEU A 31 -6.57 -1.82 4.80
C LEU A 31 -7.15 -1.87 3.38
N TRP A 32 -8.19 -2.69 3.18
CA TRP A 32 -8.90 -2.75 1.91
C TRP A 32 -9.64 -1.45 1.59
N ALA A 33 -10.36 -0.87 2.55
CA ALA A 33 -11.06 0.40 2.36
C ALA A 33 -10.10 1.53 2.02
N LEU A 34 -8.96 1.61 2.72
CA LEU A 34 -7.90 2.59 2.43
C LEU A 34 -7.31 2.40 1.04
N GLY A 35 -6.99 1.16 0.67
CA GLY A 35 -6.47 0.83 -0.66
C GLY A 35 -7.39 1.32 -1.78
N ILE A 36 -8.68 1.02 -1.68
CA ILE A 36 -9.69 1.46 -2.66
C ILE A 36 -9.83 2.98 -2.69
N ALA A 37 -9.87 3.64 -1.52
CA ALA A 37 -9.98 5.10 -1.46
C ALA A 37 -8.82 5.79 -2.20
N TYR A 38 -7.58 5.33 -1.99
CA TYR A 38 -6.42 5.87 -2.70
C TYR A 38 -6.44 5.59 -4.21
N LEU A 39 -7.01 4.47 -4.66
CA LEU A 39 -7.16 4.18 -6.10
C LEU A 39 -8.23 5.05 -6.78
N GLN A 40 -9.19 5.58 -6.03
CA GLN A 40 -10.25 6.45 -6.56
C GLN A 40 -9.79 7.90 -6.76
N THR A 41 -8.65 8.29 -6.19
CA THR A 41 -8.07 9.64 -6.36
C THR A 41 -7.82 9.96 -7.83
N ARG A 42 -8.23 11.16 -8.24
CA ARG A 42 -8.04 11.71 -9.60
C ARG A 42 -7.18 12.98 -9.56
N GLY A 43 -6.74 13.42 -10.73
CA GLY A 43 -5.95 14.64 -10.89
C GLY A 43 -4.45 14.40 -10.82
N SER A 44 -3.67 15.46 -10.56
CA SER A 44 -2.21 15.44 -10.62
C SER A 44 -1.54 14.44 -9.68
N ASN A 45 -2.21 14.10 -8.57
CA ASN A 45 -1.68 13.17 -7.57
C ASN A 45 -2.18 11.74 -7.77
N ALA A 46 -2.86 11.43 -8.88
CA ALA A 46 -3.48 10.12 -9.09
C ALA A 46 -2.44 8.99 -9.11
N GLU A 47 -1.30 9.18 -9.75
CA GLU A 47 -0.27 8.15 -9.87
C GLU A 47 0.43 7.88 -8.53
N LEU A 48 0.74 8.94 -7.79
CA LEU A 48 1.24 8.85 -6.41
C LEU A 48 0.26 8.15 -5.49
N SER A 49 -1.02 8.53 -5.56
CA SER A 49 -2.11 7.91 -4.81
C SER A 49 -2.28 6.43 -5.16
N ARG A 50 -2.12 6.05 -6.44
CA ARG A 50 -2.15 4.63 -6.85
C ARG A 50 -1.05 3.82 -6.19
N GLY A 51 0.17 4.35 -6.08
CA GLY A 51 1.27 3.70 -5.37
C GLY A 51 0.93 3.42 -3.90
N MET A 52 0.33 4.41 -3.23
CA MET A 52 -0.14 4.28 -1.84
C MET A 52 -1.23 3.20 -1.71
N GLY A 53 -2.25 3.28 -2.56
CA GLY A 53 -3.38 2.34 -2.55
C GLY A 53 -2.95 0.91 -2.85
N PHE A 54 -2.03 0.74 -3.79
CA PHE A 54 -1.48 -0.57 -4.14
C PHE A 54 -0.80 -1.24 -2.95
N TYR A 55 0.02 -0.49 -2.19
CA TYR A 55 0.67 -1.04 -0.99
C TYR A 55 -0.35 -1.53 0.06
N PHE A 56 -1.41 -0.76 0.31
CA PHE A 56 -2.44 -1.16 1.28
C PHE A 56 -3.20 -2.43 0.87
N LEU A 57 -3.51 -2.57 -0.42
CA LEU A 57 -4.14 -3.78 -0.94
C LEU A 57 -3.18 -4.99 -0.86
N GLU A 58 -1.91 -4.80 -1.23
CA GLU A 58 -0.88 -5.81 -1.11
C GLU A 58 -0.76 -6.29 0.35
N LEU A 59 -0.74 -5.35 1.29
CA LEU A 59 -0.67 -5.67 2.72
C LEU A 59 -1.91 -6.44 3.19
N GLY A 60 -3.11 -6.01 2.79
CA GLY A 60 -4.36 -6.70 3.11
C GLY A 60 -4.41 -8.13 2.58
N ILE A 61 -3.84 -8.38 1.39
CA ILE A 61 -3.69 -9.72 0.81
C ILE A 61 -2.68 -10.55 1.60
N LYS A 62 -1.49 -10.01 1.88
CA LYS A 62 -0.45 -10.70 2.68
C LYS A 62 -0.98 -11.10 4.05
N THR A 63 -1.64 -10.19 4.77
CA THR A 63 -2.27 -10.50 6.06
C THR A 63 -3.35 -11.58 5.94
N ARG A 64 -4.13 -11.61 4.85
CA ARG A 64 -5.11 -12.67 4.61
C ARG A 64 -4.45 -14.02 4.38
N LEU A 65 -3.38 -14.06 3.57
CA LEU A 65 -2.66 -15.29 3.26
C LEU A 65 -1.99 -15.87 4.51
N SER A 66 -1.31 -15.06 5.32
CA SER A 66 -0.71 -15.51 6.59
C SER A 66 -1.74 -16.02 7.61
N ALA A 67 -2.98 -15.55 7.55
CA ALA A 67 -4.05 -16.06 8.42
C ALA A 67 -4.63 -17.41 7.95
N ILE A 68 -4.49 -17.73 6.65
CA ILE A 68 -5.03 -18.96 6.04
C ILE A 68 -3.95 -20.06 6.02
N ILE A 69 -2.70 -19.67 5.82
CA ILE A 69 -1.53 -20.54 5.84
C ILE A 69 -0.70 -20.13 7.05
N PRO A 70 -1.05 -20.60 8.27
CA PRO A 70 -0.15 -20.44 9.40
C PRO A 70 1.12 -21.24 9.09
N ASP A 71 2.29 -20.63 9.25
CA ASP A 71 3.56 -21.35 9.20
C ASP A 71 3.49 -22.52 10.21
N ASN A 72 3.56 -23.75 9.70
CA ASN A 72 3.66 -24.98 10.50
C ASN A 72 4.98 -25.01 11.29
#